data_AF-A0A484WB20-F1
#
_entry.id   AF-A0A484WB20-F1
#
_cell.length_a   1.000
_cell.length_b   1.000
_cell.length_c   1.000
_cell.angle_alpha   90.00
_cell.angle_beta   90.00
_cell.angle_gamma   90.00
#
_symmetry.space_group_name_H-M   'P 1'
#
loop_
_entity.id
_entity.type
_entity.pdbx_description
1 polymer ?
#
loop_
_entity_poly.entity_id
_entity_poly.type
_entity_poly.pdbx_seq_one_letter_code
_entity_poly.pdbx_strand_id
1 'polypeptide(L)'
;MDWLAVQYISALNLIHYMHDKYSYEASLMALHDRDVYRTMACGIAGLSVAADSLSAIKYATVKPVRDHTGLAVDFVIEGDYPQYGNNDDRVDSIACDLVERFMKKIQALPTYRNAVPTQSIPDHHLERGLRSEDRQHAGWPPRRDTVCTGVPTRCTDATGKGRSPR
;
A
#
# COMPACT_ATOMS: atom_id res chain seq x y z
N MET A 1 9.15 0.38 -10.23
CA MET A 1 8.45 1.34 -9.34
C MET A 1 8.79 2.80 -9.65
N ASP A 2 9.92 3.11 -10.29
CA ASP A 2 10.32 4.51 -10.58
C ASP A 2 9.30 5.27 -11.41
N TRP A 3 8.80 4.66 -12.48
CA TRP A 3 7.77 5.28 -13.32
C TRP A 3 6.51 5.64 -12.52
N LEU A 4 6.04 4.73 -11.65
CA LEU A 4 4.87 4.97 -10.81
C LEU A 4 5.10 6.13 -9.84
N ALA A 5 6.27 6.20 -9.20
CA ALA A 5 6.60 7.30 -8.29
C ALA A 5 6.57 8.67 -9.01
N VAL A 6 7.13 8.75 -10.22
CA VAL A 6 7.12 9.97 -11.04
C VAL A 6 5.70 10.39 -11.38
N GLN A 7 4.87 9.47 -11.88
CA GLN A 7 3.48 9.79 -12.23
C GLN A 7 2.68 10.21 -10.98
N TYR A 8 2.89 9.52 -9.85
CA TYR A 8 2.16 9.81 -8.63
C TYR A 8 2.50 11.19 -8.05
N ILE A 9 3.78 11.52 -7.92
CA ILE A 9 4.21 12.84 -7.45
C ILE A 9 3.80 13.94 -8.44
N SER A 10 3.90 13.70 -9.74
CA SER A 10 3.46 14.68 -10.75
C SER A 10 1.97 15.00 -10.62
N ALA A 11 1.14 13.97 -10.42
CA ALA A 11 -0.29 14.14 -10.20
C ALA A 11 -0.57 14.91 -8.89
N LEU A 12 0.08 14.54 -7.78
CA LEU A 12 -0.11 15.23 -6.50
C LEU A 12 0.36 16.69 -6.54
N ASN A 13 1.48 16.97 -7.21
CA ASN A 13 1.97 18.34 -7.41
C ASN A 13 0.93 19.19 -8.13
N LEU A 14 0.30 18.65 -9.18
CA LEU A 14 -0.76 19.34 -9.91
C LEU A 14 -2.00 19.55 -9.04
N ILE A 15 -2.44 18.51 -8.33
CA ILE A 15 -3.61 18.57 -7.44
C ILE A 15 -3.42 19.67 -6.39
N HIS A 16 -2.30 19.65 -5.65
CA HIS A 16 -2.06 20.62 -4.59
C HIS A 16 -1.83 22.03 -5.12
N TYR A 17 -1.19 22.19 -6.28
CA TYR A 17 -1.08 23.50 -6.93
C TYR A 17 -2.45 24.09 -7.27
N MET A 18 -3.33 23.28 -7.86
CA MET A 18 -4.67 23.73 -8.24
C MET A 18 -5.58 23.93 -7.02
N HIS A 19 -5.43 23.11 -5.98
CA HIS A 19 -6.17 23.24 -4.73
C HIS A 19 -5.83 24.56 -4.02
N ASP A 20 -4.53 24.86 -3.86
CA ASP A 20 -4.07 26.14 -3.27
C ASP A 20 -4.52 27.34 -4.10
N LYS A 21 -4.61 27.21 -5.44
CA LYS A 21 -4.99 28.31 -6.33
C LYS A 21 -6.49 28.59 -6.35
N TYR A 22 -7.31 27.54 -6.44
CA TYR A 22 -8.75 27.69 -6.72
C TYR A 22 -9.64 27.39 -5.52
N SER A 23 -9.14 26.68 -4.51
CA SER A 23 -9.92 26.25 -3.35
C SER A 23 -9.08 26.33 -2.06
N TYR A 24 -8.39 27.45 -1.87
CA TYR A 24 -7.60 27.68 -0.67
C TYR A 24 -8.49 27.69 0.58
N GLU A 25 -8.18 26.83 1.55
CA GLU A 25 -8.94 26.67 2.79
C GLU A 25 -8.69 27.82 3.79
N ALA A 26 -9.00 29.04 3.38
CA ALA A 26 -8.67 30.27 4.12
C ALA A 26 -9.15 30.25 5.58
N SER A 27 -10.36 29.73 5.85
CA SER A 27 -10.91 29.64 7.21
C SER A 27 -10.15 28.68 8.10
N LEU A 28 -9.68 27.54 7.59
CA LEU A 28 -8.87 26.58 8.34
C LEU A 28 -7.44 27.10 8.51
N MET A 29 -6.88 27.69 7.45
CA MET A 29 -5.52 28.23 7.46
C MET A 29 -5.39 29.49 8.34
N ALA A 30 -6.47 30.25 8.56
CA ALA A 30 -6.51 31.38 9.50
C ALA A 30 -6.33 30.95 10.97
N LEU A 31 -6.56 29.69 11.28
CA LEU A 31 -6.39 29.10 12.62
C LEU A 31 -5.04 28.41 12.79
N HIS A 32 -4.18 28.45 11.78
CA HIS A 32 -2.82 27.93 11.85
C HIS A 32 -1.81 29.06 12.06
N ASP A 33 -0.62 28.69 12.55
CA ASP A 33 0.53 29.59 12.55
C ASP A 33 0.87 30.05 11.13
N ARG A 34 1.51 31.22 11.02
CA ARG A 34 1.88 31.83 9.74
C ARG A 34 2.62 30.86 8.80
N ASP A 35 3.55 30.09 9.36
CA ASP A 35 4.42 29.18 8.63
C ASP A 35 4.06 27.72 8.92
N VAL A 36 3.16 27.16 8.11
CA VAL A 36 2.69 25.77 8.25
C VAL A 36 3.67 24.78 7.61
N TYR A 37 4.09 23.78 8.37
CA TYR A 37 4.85 22.64 7.86
C TYR A 37 3.96 21.75 6.98
N ARG A 38 4.40 21.48 5.75
CA ARG A 38 3.62 20.72 4.76
C ARG A 38 4.27 19.39 4.45
N THR A 39 3.47 18.35 4.45
CA THR A 39 3.87 17.01 4.03
C THR A 39 3.13 16.60 2.77
N MET A 40 3.81 15.91 1.86
CA MET A 40 3.19 15.28 0.69
C MET A 40 2.84 13.83 1.05
N ALA A 41 1.60 13.60 1.46
CA ALA A 41 1.16 12.29 1.94
C ALA A 41 0.86 11.33 0.78
N CYS A 42 1.67 10.29 0.65
CA CYS A 42 1.53 9.23 -0.35
C CYS A 42 0.98 7.95 0.27
N GLY A 43 -0.09 7.38 -0.28
CA GLY A 43 -0.67 6.12 0.17
C GLY A 43 -0.23 4.94 -0.71
N ILE A 44 0.12 3.80 -0.11
CA ILE A 44 0.23 2.51 -0.85
C ILE A 44 -0.97 1.65 -0.53
N ALA A 45 -1.78 1.32 -1.53
CA ALA A 45 -2.87 0.36 -1.41
C ALA A 45 -2.43 -1.05 -1.87
N GLY A 46 -3.01 -2.10 -1.28
CA GLY A 46 -2.78 -3.49 -1.70
C GLY A 46 -1.42 -4.06 -1.30
N LEU A 47 -0.81 -3.54 -0.23
CA LEU A 47 0.51 -4.00 0.26
C LEU A 47 0.50 -5.49 0.61
N SER A 48 -0.57 -5.96 1.28
CA SER A 48 -0.74 -7.36 1.66
C SER A 48 -0.75 -8.29 0.45
N VAL A 49 -1.46 -7.90 -0.61
CA VAL A 49 -1.53 -8.66 -1.86
C VAL A 49 -0.16 -8.71 -2.53
N ALA A 50 0.52 -7.58 -2.65
CA ALA A 50 1.85 -7.53 -3.26
C ALA A 50 2.88 -8.38 -2.48
N ALA A 51 2.86 -8.32 -1.14
CA ALA A 51 3.74 -9.11 -0.29
C ALA A 51 3.45 -10.62 -0.42
N ASP A 52 2.18 -11.02 -0.37
CA ASP A 52 1.77 -12.42 -0.55
C ASP A 52 2.13 -12.95 -1.93
N SER A 53 1.92 -12.16 -2.99
CA SER A 53 2.27 -12.56 -4.36
C SER A 53 3.78 -12.79 -4.51
N LEU A 54 4.60 -11.89 -3.96
CA LEU A 54 6.06 -12.05 -3.95
C LEU A 54 6.51 -13.24 -3.09
N SER A 55 5.83 -13.47 -1.96
CA SER A 55 6.07 -14.63 -1.10
C SER A 55 5.77 -15.94 -1.84
N ALA A 56 4.64 -16.02 -2.53
CA ALA A 56 4.27 -17.19 -3.33
C ALA A 56 5.30 -17.49 -4.43
N ILE A 57 5.77 -16.47 -5.15
CA ILE A 57 6.81 -16.62 -6.18
C ILE A 57 8.15 -17.07 -5.59
N LYS A 58 8.47 -16.66 -4.36
CA LYS A 58 9.74 -16.97 -3.69
C LYS A 58 9.78 -18.35 -3.03
N TYR A 59 8.66 -18.78 -2.43
CA TYR A 59 8.61 -20.00 -1.60
C TYR A 59 7.80 -21.15 -2.20
N ALA A 60 6.97 -20.88 -3.20
CA ALA A 60 6.18 -21.89 -3.92
C ALA A 60 6.50 -21.84 -5.42
N THR A 61 5.97 -22.81 -6.18
CA THR A 61 6.06 -22.79 -7.65
C THR A 61 4.80 -22.15 -8.22
N VAL A 62 4.95 -20.97 -8.82
CA VAL A 62 3.83 -20.22 -9.42
C VAL A 62 3.88 -20.37 -10.93
N LYS A 63 2.84 -20.95 -11.52
CA LYS A 63 2.65 -21.10 -12.97
C LYS A 63 1.62 -20.09 -13.46
N PRO A 64 2.00 -19.12 -14.32
CA PRO A 64 1.06 -18.18 -14.90
C PRO A 64 0.18 -18.88 -15.96
N VAL A 65 -1.13 -18.75 -15.82
CA VAL A 65 -2.11 -19.13 -16.85
C VAL A 65 -2.28 -17.94 -17.78
N ARG A 66 -2.00 -18.13 -19.07
CA ARG A 66 -2.06 -17.07 -20.07
C ARG A 66 -3.25 -17.26 -21.00
N ASP A 67 -3.81 -16.16 -21.45
CA ASP A 67 -4.84 -16.16 -22.48
C ASP A 67 -4.23 -16.26 -23.90
N HIS A 68 -5.09 -16.14 -24.92
CA HIS A 68 -4.70 -16.15 -26.33
C HIS A 68 -3.81 -14.97 -26.75
N THR A 69 -3.79 -13.87 -25.98
CA THR A 69 -2.92 -12.70 -26.23
C THR A 69 -1.58 -12.81 -25.53
N GLY A 70 -1.41 -13.80 -24.64
CA GLY A 70 -0.22 -14.01 -23.83
C GLY A 70 -0.24 -13.27 -22.49
N LEU A 71 -1.35 -12.63 -22.14
CA LEU A 71 -1.53 -11.95 -20.85
C LEU A 71 -1.82 -12.98 -19.75
N ALA A 72 -1.18 -12.81 -18.59
CA ALA A 72 -1.44 -13.66 -17.44
C ALA A 72 -2.79 -13.29 -16.82
N VAL A 73 -3.75 -14.22 -16.87
CA VAL A 73 -5.12 -14.04 -16.37
C VAL A 73 -5.36 -14.76 -15.05
N ASP A 74 -4.55 -15.77 -14.73
CA ASP A 74 -4.63 -16.51 -13.47
C ASP A 74 -3.26 -17.11 -13.10
N PHE A 75 -3.13 -17.61 -11.87
CA PHE A 75 -1.91 -18.20 -11.34
C PHE A 75 -2.21 -19.51 -10.60
N VAL A 76 -1.59 -20.60 -11.04
CA VAL A 76 -1.62 -21.89 -10.33
C VAL A 76 -0.41 -21.96 -9.40
N ILE A 77 -0.66 -22.22 -8.12
CA ILE A 77 0.38 -22.28 -7.08
C ILE A 77 0.53 -23.73 -6.64
N GLU A 78 1.73 -24.28 -6.78
CA GLU A 78 2.12 -25.59 -6.28
C GLU A 78 3.04 -25.42 -5.07
N GLY A 79 2.55 -25.85 -3.90
CA GLY A 79 3.23 -25.73 -2.60
C GLY A 79 2.66 -24.62 -1.72
N ASP A 80 3.09 -24.60 -0.47
CA ASP A 80 2.68 -23.60 0.53
C ASP A 80 3.66 -22.44 0.59
N TYR A 81 3.15 -21.25 0.91
CA TYR A 81 3.95 -20.04 1.09
C TYR A 81 3.49 -19.26 2.34
N PRO A 82 4.40 -18.54 3.03
CA PRO A 82 4.03 -17.71 4.17
C PRO A 82 3.22 -16.49 3.74
N GLN A 83 2.18 -16.17 4.51
CA GLN A 83 1.22 -15.12 4.19
C GLN A 83 1.33 -13.96 5.18
N TYR A 84 1.25 -12.74 4.68
CA TYR A 84 1.38 -11.51 5.44
C TYR A 84 0.32 -11.42 6.55
N GLY A 85 0.71 -10.89 7.71
CA GLY A 85 -0.18 -10.73 8.86
C GLY A 85 -0.20 -11.91 9.83
N ASN A 86 0.58 -12.97 9.57
CA ASN A 86 0.73 -14.11 10.48
C ASN A 86 2.00 -14.05 11.35
N ASN A 87 2.65 -12.87 11.44
CA ASN A 87 3.90 -12.67 12.18
C ASN A 87 5.01 -13.63 11.71
N ASP A 88 5.19 -13.72 10.39
CA ASP A 88 6.24 -14.50 9.75
C ASP A 88 7.21 -13.55 9.05
N ASP A 89 8.42 -13.43 9.62
CA ASP A 89 9.45 -12.52 9.15
C ASP A 89 9.76 -12.67 7.66
N ARG A 90 9.54 -13.85 7.06
CA ARG A 90 9.84 -14.12 5.65
C ARG A 90 8.98 -13.34 4.67
N VAL A 91 7.75 -13.01 5.06
CA VAL A 91 6.80 -12.23 4.24
C VAL A 91 6.67 -10.80 4.78
N ASP A 92 6.77 -10.62 6.10
CA ASP A 92 6.74 -9.30 6.71
C ASP A 92 7.96 -8.47 6.28
N SER A 93 9.14 -9.07 6.14
CA SER A 93 10.33 -8.40 5.57
C SER A 93 10.16 -7.96 4.12
N ILE A 94 9.37 -8.71 3.33
CA ILE A 94 9.06 -8.33 1.94
C ILE A 94 8.15 -7.09 1.94
N ALA A 95 7.16 -7.03 2.82
CA ALA A 95 6.29 -5.87 2.94
C ALA A 95 7.08 -4.62 3.39
N CYS A 96 7.97 -4.75 4.37
CA CYS A 96 8.86 -3.66 4.80
C CYS A 96 9.76 -3.17 3.66
N ASP A 97 10.39 -4.08 2.92
CA ASP A 97 11.26 -3.75 1.78
C ASP A 97 10.50 -3.01 0.67
N LEU A 98 9.25 -3.40 0.37
CA LEU A 98 8.41 -2.71 -0.60
C LEU A 98 8.12 -1.26 -0.17
N VAL A 99 7.74 -1.06 1.09
CA VAL A 99 7.44 0.25 1.67
C VAL A 99 8.69 1.15 1.61
N GLU A 100 9.83 0.65 2.07
CA GLU A 100 11.09 1.41 2.08
C GLU A 100 11.55 1.77 0.67
N ARG A 101 11.46 0.83 -0.28
CA ARG A 101 11.87 1.07 -1.67
C ARG A 101 11.01 2.13 -2.35
N PHE A 102 9.71 2.11 -2.10
CA PHE A 102 8.82 3.12 -2.66
C PHE A 102 9.08 4.49 -2.03
N MET A 103 9.24 4.55 -0.72
CA MET A 103 9.53 5.81 -0.02
C MET A 103 10.83 6.45 -0.51
N LYS A 104 11.91 5.67 -0.66
CA LYS A 104 13.19 6.17 -1.19
C LYS A 104 13.04 6.78 -2.59
N LYS A 105 12.17 6.22 -3.43
CA LYS A 105 11.90 6.73 -4.79
C LYS A 105 11.11 8.03 -4.75
N ILE A 106 10.11 8.13 -3.88
CA ILE A 106 9.31 9.35 -3.71
C ILE A 106 10.18 10.49 -3.16
N GLN A 107 11.04 10.22 -2.17
CA GLN A 107 11.92 11.22 -1.56
C GLN A 107 12.89 11.88 -2.54
N ALA A 108 13.24 11.19 -3.63
CA ALA A 108 14.13 11.72 -4.65
C ALA A 108 13.44 12.71 -5.62
N LEU A 109 12.11 12.85 -5.57
CA LEU A 109 11.34 13.65 -6.50
C LEU A 109 10.98 15.03 -5.91
N PRO A 110 11.01 16.10 -6.73
CA PRO A 110 10.62 17.42 -6.28
C PRO A 110 9.11 17.50 -6.02
N THR A 111 8.73 18.09 -4.90
CA THR A 111 7.33 18.27 -4.49
C THR A 111 6.92 19.73 -4.53
N TYR A 112 5.64 19.96 -4.80
CA TYR A 112 5.05 21.30 -4.78
C TYR A 112 5.27 21.95 -3.41
N ARG A 113 5.73 23.20 -3.42
CA ARG A 113 5.97 24.01 -2.21
C ARG A 113 6.97 23.37 -1.24
N ASN A 114 7.88 22.52 -1.75
CA ASN A 114 8.87 21.75 -0.98
C ASN A 114 8.24 20.93 0.16
N ALA A 115 7.01 20.45 -0.02
CA ALA A 115 6.34 19.62 0.97
C ALA A 115 7.12 18.32 1.20
N VAL A 116 7.39 17.96 2.45
CA VAL A 116 8.21 16.78 2.78
C VAL A 116 7.42 15.52 2.44
N PRO A 117 7.93 14.63 1.56
CA PRO A 117 7.24 13.38 1.27
C PRO A 117 7.06 12.53 2.51
N THR A 118 5.86 12.00 2.70
CA THR A 118 5.53 11.03 3.74
C THR A 118 4.71 9.90 3.14
N GLN A 119 4.71 8.74 3.79
CA GLN A 119 3.98 7.57 3.32
C GLN A 119 3.06 7.01 4.40
N SER A 120 1.85 6.61 4.01
CA SER A 120 0.90 5.89 4.85
C SER A 120 0.44 4.59 4.18
N ILE A 121 0.06 3.63 5.01
CA ILE A 121 -0.61 2.40 4.58
C ILE A 121 -2.06 2.56 5.03
N PRO A 122 -3.00 2.86 4.11
CA PRO A 122 -4.41 3.06 4.45
C PRO A 122 -5.10 1.73 4.76
N ASP A 123 -6.03 1.77 5.71
CA ASP A 123 -6.80 0.60 6.14
C ASP A 123 -7.81 0.10 5.08
N HIS A 124 -8.35 -1.08 5.37
CA HIS A 124 -9.22 -1.98 4.61
C HIS A 124 -10.27 -1.36 3.65
N HIS A 125 -10.81 -0.16 3.90
CA HIS A 125 -11.85 0.42 3.05
C HIS A 125 -11.34 0.82 1.65
N LEU A 126 -10.09 1.28 1.54
CA LEU A 126 -9.50 1.63 0.24
C LEU A 126 -9.20 0.37 -0.59
N GLU A 127 -8.87 -0.75 0.06
CA GLU A 127 -8.62 -2.02 -0.63
C GLU A 127 -9.88 -2.61 -1.28
N ARG A 128 -11.07 -2.36 -0.71
CA ARG A 128 -12.34 -2.84 -1.29
C ARG A 128 -12.67 -2.17 -2.62
N GLY A 129 -12.35 -0.88 -2.78
CA GLY A 129 -12.58 -0.15 -4.03
C GLY A 129 -11.71 -0.63 -5.19
N LEU A 130 -10.47 -1.06 -4.89
CA LEU A 130 -9.58 -1.65 -5.90
C LEU A 130 -9.99 -3.09 -6.28
N ARG A 131 -10.63 -3.83 -5.36
CA ARG A 131 -11.05 -5.23 -5.58
C ARG A 131 -12.40 -5.38 -6.28
N SER A 132 -13.17 -4.31 -6.48
CA SER A 132 -14.57 -4.44 -6.94
C SER A 132 -14.73 -4.88 -8.40
N GLU A 133 -13.67 -4.91 -9.20
CA GLU A 133 -13.73 -5.38 -10.59
C GLU A 133 -13.24 -6.84 -10.79
N ASP A 134 -12.46 -7.41 -9.88
CA ASP A 134 -11.78 -8.72 -10.08
C ASP A 134 -12.48 -9.95 -9.45
N ARG A 135 -13.65 -9.77 -8.82
CA ARG A 135 -14.29 -10.83 -8.01
C ARG A 135 -14.80 -12.06 -8.76
N GLN A 136 -14.82 -12.07 -10.09
CA GLN A 136 -15.45 -13.19 -10.83
C GLN A 136 -14.48 -14.28 -11.28
N HIS A 137 -13.15 -14.08 -11.21
CA HIS A 137 -12.21 -15.00 -11.90
C HIS A 137 -11.16 -15.67 -11.00
N ALA A 138 -10.77 -15.10 -9.87
CA ALA A 138 -9.71 -15.67 -9.04
C ALA A 138 -10.27 -16.50 -7.89
N GLY A 139 -10.06 -17.82 -7.92
CA GLY A 139 -10.40 -18.80 -6.88
C GLY A 139 -9.58 -18.64 -5.59
N TRP A 140 -9.42 -17.42 -5.09
CA TRP A 140 -8.75 -17.13 -3.84
C TRP A 140 -9.65 -17.46 -2.64
N PRO A 141 -9.14 -18.17 -1.61
CA PRO A 141 -9.90 -18.41 -0.40
C PRO A 141 -10.24 -17.08 0.32
N PRO A 142 -11.40 -16.96 0.98
CA PRO A 142 -11.76 -15.76 1.72
C PRO A 142 -10.77 -15.53 2.88
N ARG A 143 -10.07 -14.39 2.91
CA ARG A 143 -9.15 -14.01 4.00
C ARG A 143 -9.88 -13.26 5.13
N ARG A 144 -9.37 -13.41 6.35
CA ARG A 144 -9.78 -12.65 7.55
C ARG A 144 -9.16 -11.25 7.52
N ASP A 145 -9.97 -10.27 7.89
CA ASP A 145 -9.59 -8.86 7.93
C ASP A 145 -8.48 -8.65 8.98
N THR A 146 -7.27 -8.26 8.54
CA THR A 146 -6.17 -7.87 9.42
C THR A 146 -5.98 -6.37 9.32
N VAL A 147 -6.08 -5.67 10.45
CA VAL A 147 -5.94 -4.20 10.53
C VAL A 147 -4.51 -3.88 10.93
N CYS A 148 -3.81 -3.07 10.13
CA CYS A 148 -2.46 -2.60 10.43
C CYS A 148 -2.54 -1.16 10.93
N THR A 149 -2.64 -0.96 12.25
CA THR A 149 -2.48 0.38 12.83
C THR A 149 -1.00 0.80 12.75
N GLY A 150 -0.76 2.04 12.31
CA GLY A 150 0.55 2.56 11.89
C GLY A 150 1.65 2.72 12.95
N VAL A 151 1.94 1.67 13.73
CA VAL A 151 3.11 1.57 14.61
C VAL A 151 3.91 0.33 14.21
N PRO A 152 5.23 0.42 13.99
CA PRO A 152 6.03 -0.61 13.32
C PRO A 152 6.28 -1.90 14.11
N THR A 153 5.47 -2.25 15.12
CA THR A 153 5.80 -3.38 16.01
C THR A 153 4.65 -4.26 16.49
N ARG A 154 3.41 -4.17 15.97
CA ARG A 154 2.36 -5.14 16.34
C ARG A 154 1.19 -5.20 15.36
N CYS A 155 1.13 -6.26 14.57
CA CYS A 155 -0.11 -6.72 13.95
C CYS A 155 -0.94 -7.42 15.03
N THR A 156 -2.06 -6.83 15.46
CA THR A 156 -3.03 -7.48 16.34
C THR A 156 -4.23 -7.92 15.53
N ASP A 157 -4.60 -9.20 15.65
CA ASP A 157 -5.83 -9.76 15.09
C ASP A 157 -7.05 -8.88 15.39
N ALA A 158 -7.89 -8.63 14.38
CA ALA A 158 -9.12 -7.83 14.47
C ALA A 158 -10.21 -8.44 15.38
N THR A 159 -9.90 -9.49 16.15
CA THR A 159 -10.85 -10.16 17.06
C THR A 159 -10.74 -9.74 18.52
N GLY A 160 -9.84 -8.82 18.87
CA GLY A 160 -9.78 -8.24 20.23
C GLY A 160 -9.53 -9.26 21.36
N LYS A 161 -9.12 -10.49 21.04
CA LYS A 161 -8.77 -11.51 22.05
C LYS A 161 -7.26 -11.57 22.22
N GLY A 162 -6.77 -10.77 23.15
CA GLY A 162 -5.43 -10.97 23.70
C GLY A 162 -5.31 -12.39 24.28
N ARG A 163 -4.46 -13.23 23.67
CA ARG A 163 -3.97 -14.43 24.35
C ARG A 163 -2.82 -14.00 25.27
N SER A 164 -3.02 -14.13 26.58
CA SER A 164 -1.94 -14.01 27.56
C SER A 164 -0.94 -15.15 27.38
N PRO A 165 0.35 -14.94 27.65
CA PRO A 165 1.35 -15.99 27.52
C PRO A 165 1.18 -17.03 28.65
N ARG A 166 1.09 -18.31 28.26
CA ARG A 166 1.53 -19.46 29.03
C ARG A 166 2.32 -20.36 28.10
#